data_AF-A0A7Y4ZKE6-F1
#
_entry.id   AF-A0A7Y4ZKE6-F1
#
_cell.length_a   1.000
_cell.length_b   1.000
_cell.length_c   1.000
_cell.angle_alpha   90.00
_cell.angle_beta   90.00
_cell.angle_gamma   90.00
#
_symmetry.space_group_name_H-M   'P 1'
#
loop_
_entity.id
_entity.type
_entity.pdbx_description
1 polymer ?
#
loop_
_entity_poly.entity_id
_entity_poly.type
_entity_poly.pdbx_seq_one_letter_code
_entity_poly.pdbx_strand_id
1 'polypeptide(L)'
;VAVTRVTPALTVPKPVLTAKPRGRVVRIGEIRPAEGCLVSVDGEGARAATSGLTLSLDEKEHQLVFSCKGELCIRQTRTVGAGEKDETLASVQLELKPSVLTIEGDASHKFQMAGNPGMLRAGVAISIPIRSNDQATVITDLETGVTRTVFLRAGGDQKVTF
;
A
#
# COMPACT_ATOMS: atom_id res chain seq x y z
N VAL A 1 12.02 -64.43 58.45
CA VAL A 1 12.57 -63.65 57.32
C VAL A 1 11.41 -63.28 56.42
N ALA A 2 10.99 -62.00 56.40
CA ALA A 2 9.87 -61.52 55.60
C ALA A 2 10.41 -60.76 54.39
N VAL A 3 10.01 -61.14 53.17
CA VAL A 3 10.46 -60.54 51.91
C VAL A 3 9.37 -59.60 51.42
N THR A 4 9.59 -58.29 51.57
CA THR A 4 8.68 -57.25 51.07
C THR A 4 9.01 -56.96 49.60
N ARG A 5 8.08 -57.26 48.68
CA ARG A 5 8.20 -56.90 47.26
C ARG A 5 7.88 -55.42 47.08
N VAL A 6 8.82 -54.66 46.53
CA VAL A 6 8.60 -53.26 46.11
C VAL A 6 8.08 -53.29 44.68
N THR A 7 6.86 -52.80 44.46
CA THR A 7 6.28 -52.64 43.12
C THR A 7 6.73 -51.29 42.55
N PRO A 8 7.38 -51.24 41.37
CA PRO A 8 7.71 -49.96 40.75
C PRO A 8 6.45 -49.33 40.15
N ALA A 9 6.16 -48.08 40.52
CA ALA A 9 5.08 -47.31 39.95
C ALA A 9 5.46 -46.86 38.52
N LEU A 10 4.69 -47.31 37.52
CA LEU A 10 4.79 -46.78 36.15
C LEU A 10 4.42 -45.29 36.17
N THR A 11 5.39 -44.44 35.84
CA THR A 11 5.17 -43.01 35.64
C THR A 11 4.67 -42.81 34.22
N VAL A 12 3.37 -42.54 34.06
CA VAL A 12 2.77 -42.15 32.78
C VAL A 12 3.28 -40.74 32.44
N PRO A 13 3.95 -40.52 31.29
CA PRO A 13 4.32 -39.17 30.88
C PRO A 13 3.06 -38.34 30.64
N LYS A 14 2.95 -37.21 31.35
CA LYS A 14 1.87 -36.23 31.12
C LYS A 14 1.92 -35.78 29.66
N PRO A 15 0.78 -35.71 28.95
CA PRO A 15 0.74 -35.10 27.62
C PRO A 15 1.24 -33.67 27.73
N VAL A 16 2.34 -33.35 27.05
CA VAL A 16 2.72 -31.96 26.80
C VAL A 16 1.65 -31.42 25.87
N LEU A 17 0.67 -30.72 26.44
CA LEU A 17 -0.27 -29.91 25.68
C LEU A 17 0.59 -28.90 24.90
N THR A 18 0.83 -29.16 23.63
CA THR A 18 1.33 -28.16 22.69
C THR A 18 0.38 -26.98 22.79
N ALA A 19 0.84 -25.88 23.40
CA ALA A 19 0.08 -24.65 23.50
C ALA A 19 -0.39 -24.30 22.08
N LYS A 20 -1.70 -24.24 21.87
CA LYS A 20 -2.27 -23.75 20.62
C LYS A 20 -1.61 -22.40 20.35
N PRO A 21 -0.98 -22.17 19.18
CA PRO A 21 -0.45 -20.86 18.85
C PRO A 21 -1.55 -19.84 19.12
N ARG A 22 -1.33 -18.98 20.11
CA ARG A 22 -2.29 -17.93 20.42
C ARG A 22 -2.13 -16.91 19.29
N GLY A 23 -3.05 -16.97 18.34
CA GLY A 23 -3.10 -15.97 17.28
C GLY A 23 -3.56 -14.65 17.88
N ARG A 24 -2.91 -13.56 17.48
CA ARG A 24 -3.38 -12.20 17.73
C ARG A 24 -4.01 -11.62 16.48
N VAL A 25 -4.81 -10.59 16.67
CA VAL A 25 -5.50 -9.88 15.60
C VAL A 25 -4.81 -8.54 15.37
N VAL A 26 -4.30 -8.34 14.16
CA VAL A 26 -3.89 -7.02 13.67
C VAL A 26 -5.00 -6.44 12.81
N ARG A 27 -5.56 -5.31 13.25
CA ARG A 27 -6.59 -4.57 12.52
C ARG A 27 -5.98 -3.40 11.78
N ILE A 28 -6.41 -3.19 10.55
CA ILE A 28 -6.07 -2.01 9.78
C ILE A 28 -7.30 -1.10 9.79
N GLY A 29 -7.19 0.08 10.39
CA GLY A 29 -8.28 1.04 10.50
C GLY A 29 -8.66 1.59 9.13
N GLU A 30 -7.78 2.42 8.58
CA GLU A 30 -8.00 3.08 7.29
C GLU A 30 -6.88 2.76 6.28
N ILE A 31 -7.25 2.55 5.02
CA ILE A 31 -6.31 2.39 3.90
C ILE A 31 -6.60 3.44 2.82
N ARG A 32 -5.55 4.16 2.39
CA ARG A 32 -5.58 5.06 1.24
C ARG A 32 -4.40 4.77 0.30
N PRO A 33 -4.60 4.69 -1.03
CA PRO A 33 -5.88 4.69 -1.72
C PRO A 33 -6.69 3.43 -1.38
N ALA A 34 -8.03 3.54 -1.37
CA ALA A 34 -8.90 2.42 -1.03
C ALA A 34 -8.88 1.32 -2.12
N GLU A 35 -8.75 1.73 -3.38
CA GLU A 35 -8.81 0.82 -4.52
C GLU A 35 -7.43 0.26 -4.88
N GLY A 36 -7.38 -1.07 -5.07
CA GLY A 36 -6.20 -1.75 -5.59
C GLY A 36 -5.05 -1.86 -4.60
N CYS A 37 -5.23 -1.51 -3.32
CA CYS A 37 -4.23 -1.73 -2.28
C CYS A 37 -4.10 -3.24 -1.98
N LEU A 38 -2.86 -3.68 -1.80
CA LEU A 38 -2.47 -5.06 -1.51
C LEU A 38 -1.58 -5.07 -0.28
N VAL A 39 -1.67 -6.14 0.52
CA VAL A 39 -0.78 -6.40 1.64
C VAL A 39 -0.19 -7.80 1.52
N SER A 40 1.12 -7.93 1.71
CA SER A 40 1.79 -9.19 1.98
C SER A 40 2.30 -9.23 3.43
N VAL A 41 2.35 -10.43 3.99
CA VAL A 41 2.89 -10.69 5.33
C VAL A 41 4.15 -11.52 5.14
N ASP A 42 5.29 -11.06 5.63
CA ASP A 42 6.59 -11.75 5.56
C ASP A 42 6.99 -12.23 4.15
N GLY A 43 6.58 -11.48 3.13
CA GLY A 43 6.85 -11.83 1.73
C GLY A 43 5.94 -12.93 1.15
N GLU A 44 4.95 -13.42 1.91
CA GLU A 44 3.92 -14.31 1.38
C GLU A 44 3.04 -13.60 0.33
N GLY A 45 2.23 -14.37 -0.40
CA GLY A 45 1.38 -13.89 -1.47
C GLY A 45 0.55 -12.67 -1.06
N ALA A 46 0.61 -11.60 -1.88
CA ALA A 46 -0.13 -10.38 -1.61
C ALA A 46 -1.65 -10.61 -1.77
N ARG A 47 -2.42 -10.08 -0.83
CA ARG A 47 -3.90 -10.11 -0.84
C ARG A 47 -4.47 -8.71 -0.82
N ALA A 48 -5.74 -8.56 -1.22
CA ALA A 48 -6.44 -7.27 -1.17
C ALA A 48 -6.42 -6.70 0.25
N ALA A 49 -6.06 -5.42 0.36
CA ALA A 49 -6.07 -4.69 1.60
C ALA A 49 -7.15 -3.62 1.57
N THR A 50 -8.10 -3.70 2.49
CA THR A 50 -9.20 -2.73 2.65
C THR A 50 -9.22 -2.17 4.06
N SER A 51 -9.82 -0.99 4.24
CA SER A 51 -10.13 -0.47 5.58
C SER A 51 -10.93 -1.50 6.39
N GLY A 52 -10.61 -1.65 7.67
CA GLY A 52 -11.16 -2.68 8.54
C GLY A 52 -10.57 -4.09 8.38
N LEU A 53 -9.60 -4.30 7.48
CA LEU A 53 -8.97 -5.61 7.29
C LEU A 53 -8.38 -6.12 8.61
N THR A 54 -8.63 -7.40 8.88
CA THR A 54 -8.12 -8.10 10.05
C THR A 54 -7.18 -9.21 9.60
N LEU A 55 -5.98 -9.23 10.17
CA LEU A 55 -4.94 -10.24 9.94
C LEU A 55 -4.77 -11.05 11.22
N SER A 56 -4.94 -12.36 11.14
CA SER A 56 -4.58 -13.28 12.22
C SER A 56 -3.10 -13.64 12.08
N LEU A 57 -2.28 -13.20 13.04
CA LEU A 57 -0.84 -13.39 13.06
C LEU A 57 -0.41 -14.17 14.31
N ASP A 58 0.78 -14.75 14.30
CA ASP A 58 1.34 -15.34 15.52
C ASP A 58 1.96 -14.24 16.41
N GLU A 59 2.53 -14.64 17.54
CA GLU A 59 3.09 -13.71 18.53
C GLU A 59 4.48 -13.19 18.15
N LYS A 60 5.04 -13.63 17.01
CA LYS A 60 6.34 -13.16 16.52
C LYS A 60 6.20 -11.82 15.83
N GLU A 61 7.35 -11.23 15.57
CA GLU A 61 7.44 -10.07 14.72
C GLU A 61 7.08 -10.44 13.27
N HIS A 62 6.29 -9.59 12.63
CA HIS A 62 5.88 -9.75 11.24
C HIS A 62 6.11 -8.45 10.47
N GLN A 63 6.44 -8.59 9.19
CA GLN A 63 6.56 -7.48 8.25
C GLN A 63 5.35 -7.45 7.32
N LEU A 64 4.60 -6.35 7.36
CA LEU A 64 3.51 -6.07 6.46
C LEU A 64 3.99 -5.14 5.34
N VAL A 65 3.96 -5.61 4.10
CA VAL A 65 4.32 -4.79 2.94
C VAL A 65 3.05 -4.43 2.18
N PHE A 66 2.75 -3.14 2.16
CA PHE A 66 1.62 -2.55 1.46
C PHE A 66 2.05 -2.04 0.09
N SER A 67 1.23 -2.29 -0.92
CA SER A 67 1.50 -1.92 -2.32
C SER A 67 0.19 -1.67 -3.07
N CYS A 68 0.27 -1.21 -4.32
CA CYS A 68 -0.90 -1.06 -5.18
C CYS A 68 -0.76 -1.98 -6.39
N LYS A 69 -1.87 -2.54 -6.84
CA LYS A 69 -1.98 -3.31 -8.08
C LYS A 69 -1.35 -2.51 -9.23
N GLY A 70 -0.51 -3.17 -10.03
CA GLY A 70 0.18 -2.51 -11.15
C GLY A 70 1.30 -1.57 -10.73
N GLU A 71 1.80 -1.65 -9.48
CA GLU A 71 2.89 -0.81 -8.96
C GLU A 71 2.60 0.68 -9.07
N LEU A 72 1.32 1.06 -8.94
CA LEU A 72 0.85 2.45 -9.09
C LEU A 72 1.20 3.35 -7.90
N CYS A 73 1.68 2.78 -6.80
CA CYS A 73 2.10 3.52 -5.62
C CYS A 73 3.46 3.07 -5.11
N ILE A 74 4.04 3.88 -4.23
CA ILE A 74 5.27 3.57 -3.51
C ILE A 74 4.93 2.55 -2.42
N ARG A 75 5.67 1.44 -2.40
CA ARG A 75 5.46 0.40 -1.39
C ARG A 75 5.80 0.92 -0.01
N GLN A 76 4.99 0.58 0.98
CA GLN A 76 5.21 0.93 2.37
C GLN A 76 5.35 -0.32 3.21
N THR A 77 6.38 -0.36 4.05
CA THR A 77 6.60 -1.46 4.98
C THR A 77 6.20 -1.03 6.39
N ARG A 78 5.46 -1.89 7.09
CA ARG A 78 5.10 -1.73 8.50
C ARG A 78 5.53 -2.97 9.26
N THR A 79 6.24 -2.77 10.36
CA THR A 79 6.61 -3.86 11.27
C THR A 79 5.57 -3.94 12.37
N VAL A 80 5.02 -5.13 12.58
CA VAL A 80 4.20 -5.48 13.73
C VAL A 80 5.14 -6.20 14.70
N GLY A 81 5.50 -5.54 15.80
CA GLY A 81 6.43 -6.09 16.78
C GLY A 81 5.87 -7.34 17.46
N ALA A 82 6.73 -8.20 18.01
CA ALA A 82 6.30 -9.40 18.73
C ALA A 82 5.39 -9.07 19.93
N GLY A 83 4.43 -9.95 20.22
CA GLY A 83 3.55 -9.83 21.39
C GLY A 83 2.23 -10.60 21.27
N GLU A 84 1.56 -10.77 22.40
CA GLU A 84 0.28 -11.50 22.49
C GLU A 84 -0.96 -10.61 22.30
N LYS A 85 -0.78 -9.29 22.31
CA LYS A 85 -1.89 -8.33 22.23
C LYS A 85 -2.30 -8.08 20.79
N ASP A 86 -3.61 -7.92 20.61
CA ASP A 86 -4.16 -7.36 19.39
C ASP A 86 -3.59 -5.97 19.14
N GLU A 87 -3.33 -5.67 17.87
CA GLU A 87 -2.77 -4.40 17.44
C GLU A 87 -3.70 -3.72 16.42
N THR A 88 -3.71 -2.39 16.40
CA THR A 88 -4.44 -1.62 15.40
C THR A 88 -3.50 -0.66 14.70
N LEU A 89 -3.30 -0.87 13.40
CA LEU A 89 -2.70 0.10 12.50
C LEU A 89 -3.78 1.11 12.12
N ALA A 90 -3.79 2.26 12.82
CA ALA A 90 -4.84 3.27 12.67
C ALA A 90 -5.06 3.71 11.21
N SER A 91 -3.95 3.97 10.48
CA SER A 91 -4.01 4.30 9.06
C SER A 91 -2.78 3.84 8.29
N VAL A 92 -3.01 3.43 7.04
CA VAL A 92 -1.99 3.13 6.04
C VAL A 92 -2.26 4.04 4.83
N GLN A 93 -1.32 4.94 4.55
CA GLN A 93 -1.41 5.88 3.45
C GLN A 93 -0.26 5.61 2.49
N LEU A 94 -0.59 5.09 1.31
CA LEU A 94 0.32 4.85 0.21
C LEU A 94 0.32 6.06 -0.72
N GLU A 95 1.52 6.49 -1.08
CA GLU A 95 1.72 7.58 -2.03
C GLU A 95 1.64 7.04 -3.46
N LEU A 96 0.70 7.54 -4.25
CA LEU A 96 0.62 7.20 -5.67
C LEU A 96 1.83 7.74 -6.42
N LYS A 97 2.36 6.96 -7.36
CA LYS A 97 3.45 7.42 -8.22
C LYS A 97 2.96 8.60 -9.06
N PRO A 98 3.77 9.66 -9.20
CA PRO A 98 3.39 10.80 -10.02
C PRO A 98 3.22 10.37 -11.48
N SER A 99 2.36 11.07 -12.20
CA SER A 99 2.23 10.95 -13.65
C SER A 99 3.24 11.89 -14.32
N VAL A 100 3.80 11.49 -15.45
CA VAL A 100 4.60 12.37 -16.30
C VAL A 100 3.68 12.97 -17.36
N LEU A 101 3.74 14.29 -17.54
CA LEU A 101 2.99 15.01 -18.55
C LEU A 101 3.98 15.69 -19.51
N THR A 102 3.79 15.49 -20.81
CA THR A 102 4.51 16.22 -21.87
C THR A 102 3.49 16.91 -22.78
N ILE A 103 3.65 18.22 -22.96
CA ILE A 103 2.83 19.01 -23.88
C ILE A 103 3.56 19.09 -25.22
N GLU A 104 2.88 18.75 -26.31
CA GLU A 104 3.37 18.88 -27.67
C GLU A 104 2.64 20.05 -28.33
N GLY A 105 3.38 21.01 -28.86
CA GLY A 105 2.85 22.27 -29.39
C GLY A 105 3.98 23.27 -29.64
N ASP A 106 3.62 24.53 -29.88
CA ASP A 106 4.60 25.59 -30.11
C ASP A 106 5.42 25.87 -28.81
N ALA A 107 6.75 25.84 -28.93
CA ALA A 107 7.66 26.05 -27.80
C ALA A 107 7.62 27.49 -27.24
N SER A 108 7.13 28.46 -28.02
CA SER A 108 6.97 29.84 -27.57
C SER A 108 5.74 30.02 -26.66
N HIS A 109 4.74 29.14 -26.79
CA HIS A 109 3.50 29.18 -26.02
C HIS A 109 3.71 28.82 -24.54
N LYS A 110 2.76 29.23 -23.71
CA LYS A 110 2.67 29.01 -22.29
C LYS A 110 1.38 28.27 -22.01
N PHE A 111 1.50 27.23 -21.21
CA PHE A 111 0.36 26.41 -20.86
C PHE A 111 0.11 26.47 -19.36
N GLN A 112 -1.16 26.50 -18.97
CA GLN A 112 -1.57 26.44 -17.58
C GLN A 112 -2.40 25.18 -17.34
N MET A 113 -2.10 24.47 -16.26
CA MET A 113 -2.89 23.30 -15.85
C MET A 113 -3.75 23.65 -14.64
N ALA A 114 -5.03 23.26 -14.67
CA ALA A 114 -5.95 23.44 -13.57
C ALA A 114 -5.40 22.80 -12.27
N GLY A 115 -5.40 23.56 -11.18
CA GLY A 115 -4.91 23.09 -9.87
C GLY A 115 -3.38 23.05 -9.73
N ASN A 116 -2.61 23.42 -10.77
CA ASN A 116 -1.17 23.58 -10.67
C ASN A 116 -0.81 25.07 -10.86
N PRO A 117 -0.14 25.70 -9.87
CA PRO A 117 0.23 27.11 -9.96
C PRO A 117 1.39 27.37 -10.92
N GLY A 118 2.11 26.33 -11.36
CA GLY A 118 3.26 26.44 -12.27
C GLY A 118 2.85 26.64 -13.72
N MET A 119 3.64 27.46 -14.42
CA MET A 119 3.55 27.62 -15.87
C MET A 119 4.24 26.45 -16.57
N LEU A 120 3.59 25.85 -17.56
CA LEU A 120 4.11 24.72 -18.32
C LEU A 120 4.59 25.19 -19.71
N ARG A 121 5.48 24.39 -20.31
CA ARG A 121 6.07 24.64 -21.63
C ARG A 121 5.98 23.39 -22.50
N ALA A 122 5.85 23.58 -23.81
CA ALA A 122 5.89 22.46 -24.74
C ALA A 122 7.28 21.78 -24.77
N GLY A 123 7.30 20.48 -25.03
CA GLY A 123 8.51 19.65 -25.12
C GLY A 123 9.17 19.29 -23.79
N VAL A 124 8.67 19.79 -22.66
CA VAL A 124 9.21 19.49 -21.33
C VAL A 124 8.36 18.43 -20.63
N ALA A 125 9.01 17.36 -20.17
CA ALA A 125 8.38 16.35 -19.32
C ALA A 125 8.27 16.87 -17.88
N ILE A 126 7.06 16.82 -17.31
CA ILE A 126 6.77 17.38 -15.99
C ILE A 126 6.15 16.30 -15.12
N SER A 127 6.69 16.12 -13.93
CA SER A 127 6.15 15.19 -12.93
C SER A 127 4.98 15.84 -12.20
N ILE A 128 3.79 15.25 -12.32
CA ILE A 128 2.54 15.73 -11.75
C ILE A 128 2.12 14.78 -10.61
N PRO A 129 2.03 15.27 -9.36
CA PRO A 129 1.47 14.47 -8.28
C PRO A 129 -0.02 14.25 -8.54
N ILE A 130 -0.45 13.00 -8.41
CA ILE A 130 -1.82 12.57 -8.64
C ILE A 130 -2.43 12.02 -7.34
N ARG A 131 -3.73 12.25 -7.16
CA ARG A 131 -4.46 11.90 -5.92
C ARG A 131 -5.34 10.66 -6.08
N SER A 132 -5.63 10.28 -7.31
CA SER A 132 -6.40 9.11 -7.69
C SER A 132 -5.72 8.41 -8.86
N ASN A 133 -5.98 7.11 -9.02
CA ASN A 133 -5.35 6.30 -10.08
C ASN A 133 -5.59 6.88 -11.47
N ASP A 134 -6.79 7.41 -11.72
CA ASP A 134 -7.11 8.22 -12.88
C ASP A 134 -7.58 9.61 -12.39
N GLN A 135 -6.93 10.67 -12.86
CA GLN A 135 -7.22 12.05 -12.49
C GLN A 135 -7.39 12.89 -13.75
N ALA A 136 -8.60 13.43 -13.97
CA ALA A 136 -8.83 14.39 -15.04
C ALA A 136 -8.28 15.76 -14.64
N THR A 137 -7.62 16.42 -15.58
CA THR A 137 -7.18 17.82 -15.46
C THR A 137 -7.41 18.55 -16.78
N VAL A 138 -7.44 19.87 -16.73
CA VAL A 138 -7.58 20.72 -17.92
C VAL A 138 -6.29 21.50 -18.11
N ILE A 139 -5.81 21.54 -19.34
CA ILE A 139 -4.67 22.33 -19.75
C ILE A 139 -5.17 23.37 -20.75
N THR A 140 -4.75 24.61 -20.54
CA THR A 140 -5.09 25.76 -21.37
C THR A 140 -3.82 26.30 -22.02
N ASP A 141 -3.84 26.44 -23.34
CA ASP A 141 -2.87 27.27 -24.08
C ASP A 141 -3.26 28.73 -23.87
N LEU A 142 -2.35 29.53 -23.30
CA LEU A 142 -2.64 30.91 -22.91
C LEU A 142 -2.58 31.90 -24.09
N GLU A 143 -1.92 31.52 -25.17
CA GLU A 143 -1.76 32.32 -26.38
C GLU A 143 -2.98 32.17 -27.29
N THR A 144 -3.52 30.96 -27.41
CA THR A 144 -4.69 30.67 -28.26
C THR A 144 -6.01 30.59 -27.49
N GLY A 145 -5.97 30.39 -26.18
CA GLY A 145 -7.14 30.15 -25.34
C GLY A 145 -7.74 28.74 -25.48
N VAL A 146 -7.12 27.86 -26.28
CA VAL A 146 -7.58 26.48 -26.49
C VAL A 146 -7.40 25.69 -25.20
N THR A 147 -8.40 24.87 -24.86
CA THR A 147 -8.36 23.99 -23.69
C THR A 147 -8.44 22.53 -24.09
N ARG A 148 -7.73 21.68 -23.36
CA ARG A 148 -7.75 20.22 -23.51
C ARG A 148 -7.90 19.55 -22.15
N THR A 149 -8.83 18.61 -22.06
CA THR A 149 -8.93 17.71 -20.91
C THR A 149 -7.95 16.55 -21.10
N VAL A 150 -7.15 16.29 -20.06
CA VAL A 150 -6.15 15.21 -20.03
C VAL A 150 -6.44 14.32 -18.83
N PHE A 151 -6.43 13.01 -19.05
CA PHE A 151 -6.54 12.02 -17.99
C PHE A 151 -5.13 11.56 -17.61
N LEU A 152 -4.70 11.93 -16.40
CA LEU A 152 -3.43 11.52 -15.84
C LEU A 152 -3.62 10.20 -15.10
N ARG A 153 -2.66 9.29 -15.26
CA ARG A 153 -2.65 7.99 -14.59
C ARG A 153 -1.44 7.86 -13.68
N ALA A 154 -1.64 7.21 -12.53
CA ALA A 154 -0.56 6.90 -11.58
C ALA A 154 0.63 6.21 -12.26
N GLY A 155 1.82 6.77 -12.12
CA GLY A 155 3.05 6.27 -12.75
C GLY A 155 3.03 6.25 -14.28
N GLY A 156 2.02 6.84 -14.92
CA GLY A 156 1.86 6.86 -16.38
C GLY A 156 2.52 8.08 -17.01
N ASP A 157 2.93 7.93 -18.27
CA ASP A 157 3.43 9.01 -19.13
C ASP A 157 2.32 9.42 -20.10
N GLN A 158 1.94 10.69 -20.05
CA GLN A 158 0.84 11.25 -20.80
C GLN A 158 1.33 12.37 -21.71
N LYS A 159 0.99 12.25 -22.98
CA LYS A 159 1.22 13.27 -24.00
C LYS A 159 -0.08 13.96 -24.37
N VAL A 160 -0.03 15.27 -24.54
CA VAL A 160 -1.15 16.09 -25.02
C VAL A 160 -0.67 17.00 -26.12
N THR A 161 -1.41 17.04 -27.23
CA THR A 161 -1.08 17.86 -28.39
C THR A 161 -2.03 19.06 -28.46
N PHE A 162 -1.45 20.23 -28.70
CA PHE A 162 -2.14 21.50 -28.91
C PHE A 162 -1.97 21.98 -30.35
#